data_AF-A0A9N8DHI2-F1
#
_entry.id   AF-A0A9N8DHI2-F1
#
_cell.length_a   1.000
_cell.length_b   1.000
_cell.length_c   1.000
_cell.angle_alpha   90.00
_cell.angle_beta   90.00
_cell.angle_gamma   90.00
#
_symmetry.space_group_name_H-M   'P 1'
#
loop_
_entity.id
_entity.type
_entity.pdbx_description
1 polymer ?
#
loop_
_entity_poly.entity_id
_entity_poly.type
_entity_poly.pdbx_seq_one_letter_code
_entity_poly.pdbx_strand_id
1 'polypeptide(L)'
;MMLKIATSAFASMALFAASTPITSAQVSFDECRAAVPGFLDCLDSGADNCGALPVPDFAFPQDQFNDLGYALKHLRDTPNTHVFALGDFAVWTMIVVDVSEDDSTAVARTKPSGRKLLRGGRHLEDEEDLTLEGAPAEYSTEDVDNRVAGPSITIRLYDAPEAFFQFGEDGAVVGHHHLSAVDDILDVLNATLEDVTSIELAYSHGHFDHIGAANYTYNAIKALGFEDVPIVASKGTQHFLEELAESGLYSYRAPLPTVTFEGKQNQTVGTHTTMMVETVNGHMHDSRDVLIFFEEEEEHPAIMMMIDIVFPKWSPFYRFALTTDLLNYLKIHDKMLDDYDLGEDGYLIGGHLSQIGDRVDIEINKNMTESVIANARDALATTDFGGEAFSTGAFTPGEPTFGNTWYAFGKSFDTIIAKCVRATIEQFGCTLAAIDVMAESHCDVAQNFVRIDS
;
A
#
# COMPACT_ATOMS: atom_id res chain seq x y z
N MET A 1 -0.66 0.74 -45.14
CA MET A 1 0.33 1.40 -44.26
C MET A 1 0.02 0.92 -42.86
N MET A 2 0.73 -0.14 -42.45
CA MET A 2 0.58 -0.80 -41.14
C MET A 2 0.98 0.19 -40.06
N LEU A 3 0.06 0.54 -39.16
CA LEU A 3 0.37 1.31 -37.97
C LEU A 3 0.70 0.31 -36.87
N LYS A 4 1.99 0.21 -36.54
CA LYS A 4 2.52 -0.55 -35.41
C LYS A 4 1.77 -0.13 -34.16
N ILE A 5 1.18 -1.11 -33.48
CA ILE A 5 0.74 -1.00 -32.10
C ILE A 5 2.01 -0.75 -31.29
N ALA A 6 2.17 0.48 -30.81
CA ALA A 6 3.18 0.80 -29.82
C ALA A 6 2.71 0.15 -28.52
N THR A 7 3.46 -0.86 -28.07
CA THR A 7 3.51 -1.33 -26.70
C THR A 7 3.76 -0.13 -25.78
N SER A 8 2.68 0.43 -25.24
CA SER A 8 2.74 1.58 -24.34
C SER A 8 2.83 1.10 -22.90
N ALA A 9 4.01 1.36 -22.33
CA ALA A 9 4.25 1.73 -20.94
C ALA A 9 4.16 0.62 -19.87
N PHE A 10 5.22 -0.19 -19.81
CA PHE A 10 5.92 -0.46 -18.55
C PHE A 10 6.33 0.89 -17.94
N ALA A 11 5.49 1.43 -17.07
CA ALA A 11 5.83 2.50 -16.13
C ALA A 11 5.16 2.22 -14.80
N SER A 12 5.19 0.95 -14.38
CA SER A 12 5.06 0.58 -12.97
C SER A 12 6.25 1.20 -12.25
N MET A 13 6.09 1.45 -10.95
CA MET A 13 7.00 2.13 -10.02
C MET A 13 8.38 1.43 -9.82
N ALA A 14 8.93 0.77 -10.83
CA ALA A 14 10.20 0.06 -10.88
C ALA A 14 11.44 0.99 -10.93
N LEU A 15 11.32 2.21 -10.40
CA LEU A 15 12.41 3.20 -10.41
C LEU A 15 13.39 3.06 -9.24
N PHE A 16 13.21 2.07 -8.35
CA PHE A 16 14.17 1.79 -7.28
C PHE A 16 14.54 0.30 -7.18
N ALA A 17 14.86 -0.35 -8.31
CA ALA A 17 15.63 -1.59 -8.29
C ALA A 17 17.14 -1.34 -8.08
N ALA A 18 17.51 -0.36 -7.24
CA ALA A 18 18.90 -0.10 -6.90
C ALA A 18 19.17 -0.66 -5.49
N SER A 19 19.84 -1.80 -5.44
CA SER A 19 20.45 -2.42 -4.26
C SER A 19 21.50 -1.56 -3.54
N THR A 20 21.62 -0.28 -3.91
CA THR A 20 22.40 0.70 -3.15
C THR A 20 21.62 1.06 -1.90
N PRO A 21 22.19 0.86 -0.69
CA PRO A 21 21.55 1.33 0.52
C PRO A 21 21.29 2.83 0.36
N ILE A 22 20.05 3.26 0.61
CA ILE A 22 19.62 4.65 0.62
C ILE A 22 20.46 5.36 1.68
N THR A 23 21.63 5.82 1.28
CA THR A 23 22.65 6.46 2.11
C THR A 23 22.90 7.90 1.65
N SER A 24 22.24 8.32 0.57
CA SER A 24 22.42 9.64 -0.02
C SER A 24 21.43 10.64 0.57
N ALA A 25 21.90 11.36 1.59
CA ALA A 25 21.35 12.61 2.15
C ALA A 25 19.99 12.51 2.84
N GLN A 26 19.95 11.75 3.94
CA GLN A 26 18.94 11.96 4.98
C GLN A 26 19.28 13.24 5.75
N VAL A 27 18.31 14.13 5.92
CA VAL A 27 18.44 15.28 6.83
C VAL A 27 17.70 14.97 8.13
N SER A 28 18.18 15.52 9.24
CA SER A 28 17.43 15.48 10.49
C SER A 28 16.11 16.27 10.38
N PHE A 29 15.17 15.98 11.27
CA PHE A 29 13.93 16.76 11.40
C PHE A 29 14.21 18.27 11.53
N ASP A 30 15.18 18.66 12.35
CA ASP A 30 15.54 20.07 12.58
C ASP A 30 16.12 20.74 11.32
N GLU A 31 16.97 20.03 10.56
CA GLU A 31 17.51 20.52 9.29
C GLU A 31 16.41 20.70 8.24
N CYS A 32 15.45 19.77 8.15
CA CYS A 32 14.30 19.93 7.28
C CYS A 32 13.45 21.13 7.70
N ARG A 33 13.10 21.24 8.99
CA ARG A 33 12.30 22.35 9.52
C ARG A 33 12.96 23.71 9.26
N ALA A 34 14.29 23.78 9.29
CA ALA A 34 15.04 24.99 8.96
C ALA A 34 14.91 25.40 7.47
N ALA A 35 14.57 24.48 6.56
CA ALA A 35 14.37 24.76 5.15
C ALA A 35 12.96 25.32 4.83
N VAL A 36 11.96 25.06 5.69
CA VAL A 36 10.55 25.44 5.45
C VAL A 36 10.37 26.94 5.17
N PRO A 37 10.93 27.89 5.96
CA PRO A 37 10.74 29.31 5.67
C PRO A 37 11.25 29.73 4.28
N GLY A 38 12.42 29.21 3.86
CA GLY A 38 12.98 29.51 2.54
C GLY A 38 12.15 28.93 1.40
N PHE A 39 11.54 27.76 1.62
CA PHE A 39 10.60 27.18 0.67
C PHE A 39 9.31 28.00 0.57
N LEU A 40 8.76 28.44 1.71
CA LEU A 40 7.58 29.32 1.76
C LEU A 40 7.84 30.68 1.09
N ASP A 41 9.01 31.28 1.30
CA ASP A 41 9.40 32.53 0.62
C ASP A 41 9.48 32.34 -0.90
N CYS A 42 9.94 31.17 -1.35
CA CYS A 42 9.95 30.84 -2.76
C CYS A 42 8.53 30.73 -3.34
N LEU A 43 7.62 30.04 -2.66
CA LEU A 43 6.22 29.94 -3.09
C LEU A 43 5.56 31.33 -3.21
N ASP A 44 5.80 32.21 -2.24
CA ASP A 44 5.26 33.57 -2.25
C ASP A 44 5.79 34.44 -3.40
N SER A 45 7.00 34.14 -3.88
CA SER A 45 7.58 34.85 -5.02
C SER A 45 6.94 34.48 -6.36
N GLY A 46 6.11 33.43 -6.40
CA GLY A 46 5.55 32.88 -7.63
C GLY A 46 6.60 32.26 -8.53
N ALA A 47 7.72 31.78 -7.97
CA ALA A 47 8.77 31.13 -8.74
C ALA A 47 8.35 29.72 -9.18
N ASP A 48 8.56 29.41 -10.46
CA ASP A 48 8.16 28.11 -11.05
C ASP A 48 9.02 26.91 -10.59
N ASN A 49 10.04 27.10 -9.75
CA ASN A 49 11.00 26.05 -9.39
C ASN A 49 11.53 26.17 -7.95
N CYS A 50 10.65 25.97 -6.97
CA CYS A 50 11.03 25.96 -5.56
C CYS A 50 11.72 24.67 -5.10
N GLY A 51 11.88 23.68 -5.99
CA GLY A 51 12.35 22.35 -5.62
C GLY A 51 11.35 21.63 -4.72
N ALA A 52 11.86 20.74 -3.86
CA ALA A 52 11.09 20.06 -2.83
C ALA A 52 11.79 20.22 -1.48
N LEU A 53 11.02 20.09 -0.38
CA LEU A 53 11.59 19.98 0.95
C LEU A 53 12.46 18.70 1.03
N PRO A 54 13.58 18.73 1.76
CA PRO A 54 14.39 17.53 1.96
C PRO A 54 13.58 16.50 2.76
N VAL A 55 13.77 15.21 2.47
CA VAL A 55 13.04 14.14 3.17
C VAL A 55 13.72 13.87 4.53
N PRO A 56 13.01 14.00 5.65
CA PRO A 56 13.56 13.67 6.97
C PRO A 56 13.91 12.18 7.10
N ASP A 57 14.93 11.88 7.90
CA ASP A 57 15.38 10.51 8.22
C ASP A 57 14.27 9.59 8.75
N PHE A 58 13.36 10.12 9.58
CA PHE A 58 12.27 9.34 10.17
C PHE A 58 11.31 8.73 9.14
N ALA A 59 11.25 9.27 7.92
CA ALA A 59 10.34 8.78 6.88
C ALA A 59 10.86 7.50 6.21
N PHE A 60 12.16 7.22 6.28
CA PHE A 60 12.79 6.06 5.64
C PHE A 60 12.76 4.82 6.52
N PRO A 61 12.70 3.61 5.94
CA PRO A 61 12.59 2.37 6.71
C PRO A 61 13.72 2.27 7.73
N GLN A 62 13.37 1.92 8.97
CA GLN A 62 14.35 1.59 10.00
C GLN A 62 14.68 0.09 10.00
N ASP A 63 13.86 -0.71 9.32
CA ASP A 63 14.03 -2.15 9.18
C ASP A 63 15.14 -2.51 8.18
N GLN A 64 15.77 -3.67 8.40
CA GLN A 64 16.81 -4.18 7.52
C GLN A 64 16.18 -4.96 6.36
N PHE A 65 16.38 -4.47 5.14
CA PHE A 65 16.13 -5.27 3.94
C PHE A 65 17.17 -6.37 3.81
N ASN A 66 16.72 -7.57 3.43
CA ASN A 66 17.60 -8.68 3.15
C ASN A 66 18.29 -8.51 1.79
N ASP A 67 19.15 -9.47 1.44
CA ASP A 67 19.91 -9.46 0.17
C ASP A 67 18.98 -9.54 -1.07
N LEU A 68 17.71 -9.91 -0.90
CA LEU A 68 16.69 -9.99 -1.95
C LEU A 68 15.86 -8.70 -2.09
N GLY A 69 16.10 -7.70 -1.25
CA GLY A 69 15.47 -6.38 -1.36
C GLY A 69 14.14 -6.20 -0.62
N TYR A 70 13.73 -7.15 0.22
CA TYR A 70 12.54 -7.02 1.08
C TYR A 70 12.87 -7.13 2.57
N ALA A 71 11.99 -6.60 3.40
CA ALA A 71 11.97 -6.73 4.85
C ALA A 71 10.80 -7.63 5.25
N LEU A 72 11.04 -8.50 6.25
CA LEU A 72 10.03 -9.36 6.83
C LEU A 72 10.06 -9.18 8.34
N LYS A 73 9.01 -8.60 8.90
CA LYS A 73 8.90 -8.30 10.32
C LYS A 73 7.84 -9.18 10.97
N HIS A 74 8.24 -9.96 11.97
CA HIS A 74 7.32 -10.78 12.77
C HIS A 74 6.64 -9.88 13.81
N LEU A 75 5.36 -9.58 13.60
CA LEU A 75 4.58 -8.65 14.44
C LEU A 75 3.88 -9.36 15.60
N ARG A 76 3.44 -10.60 15.38
CA ARG A 76 2.77 -11.44 16.38
C ARG A 76 3.23 -12.87 16.23
N ASP A 77 3.56 -13.48 17.36
CA ASP A 77 4.15 -14.81 17.48
C ASP A 77 3.40 -15.63 18.54
N THR A 78 2.18 -16.06 18.24
CA THR A 78 1.46 -16.99 19.13
C THR A 78 1.78 -18.44 18.72
N PRO A 79 1.56 -19.44 19.59
CA PRO A 79 1.86 -20.84 19.25
C PRO A 79 1.14 -21.39 18.01
N ASN A 80 0.05 -20.74 17.59
CA ASN A 80 -0.83 -21.20 16.51
C ASN A 80 -1.09 -20.13 15.45
N THR A 81 -0.68 -18.89 15.68
CA THR A 81 -0.96 -17.79 14.77
C THR A 81 0.21 -16.80 14.76
N HIS A 82 0.79 -16.66 13.58
CA HIS A 82 1.87 -15.73 13.31
C HIS A 82 1.38 -14.65 12.35
N VAL A 83 1.74 -13.41 12.61
CA VAL A 83 1.46 -12.29 11.70
C VAL A 83 2.76 -11.63 11.33
N PHE A 84 3.03 -11.56 10.04
CA PHE A 84 4.20 -10.90 9.48
C PHE A 84 3.78 -9.68 8.66
N ALA A 85 4.59 -8.62 8.73
CA ALA A 85 4.57 -7.56 7.74
C ALA A 85 5.69 -7.83 6.72
N LEU A 86 5.32 -7.93 5.45
CA LEU A 86 6.24 -8.06 4.32
C LEU A 86 6.28 -6.72 3.60
N GLY A 87 7.46 -6.11 3.47
CA GLY A 87 7.58 -4.86 2.75
C GLY A 87 8.83 -4.73 1.92
N ASP A 88 8.79 -3.83 0.96
CA ASP A 88 9.96 -3.30 0.26
C ASP A 88 10.08 -1.79 0.52
N PHE A 89 10.80 -1.05 -0.33
CA PHE A 89 10.93 0.40 -0.19
C PHE A 89 9.64 1.17 -0.55
N ALA A 90 8.68 0.52 -1.23
CA ALA A 90 7.50 1.12 -1.83
C ALA A 90 6.18 0.66 -1.22
N VAL A 91 6.08 -0.58 -0.72
CA VAL A 91 4.83 -1.14 -0.20
C VAL A 91 5.10 -2.10 0.96
N TRP A 92 4.19 -2.12 1.92
CA TRP A 92 4.04 -3.11 2.99
C TRP A 92 2.70 -3.82 2.88
N THR A 93 2.70 -5.13 3.10
CA THR A 93 1.51 -5.95 3.21
C THR A 93 1.61 -6.91 4.40
N MET A 94 0.55 -7.66 4.65
CA MET A 94 0.44 -8.62 5.74
C MET A 94 0.48 -10.06 5.23
N ILE A 95 1.15 -10.93 5.99
CA ILE A 95 1.05 -12.39 5.85
C ILE A 95 0.56 -12.93 7.19
N VAL A 96 -0.49 -13.74 7.16
CA VAL A 96 -1.01 -14.44 8.33
C VAL A 96 -0.75 -15.92 8.17
N VAL A 97 -0.12 -16.54 9.16
CA VAL A 97 0.18 -17.97 9.17
C VAL A 97 -0.49 -18.64 10.36
N ASP A 98 -1.26 -19.67 10.07
CA ASP A 98 -1.95 -20.50 11.03
C ASP A 98 -1.27 -21.86 11.13
N VAL A 99 -1.05 -22.34 12.36
CA VAL A 99 -0.43 -23.63 12.67
C VAL A 99 -1.39 -24.46 13.53
N SER A 100 -1.79 -25.64 13.07
CA SER A 100 -2.73 -26.51 13.80
C SER A 100 -2.21 -27.00 15.15
N GLU A 101 -3.11 -27.11 16.13
CA GLU A 101 -2.84 -27.31 17.57
C GLU A 101 -2.10 -28.58 17.97
N ASP A 102 -2.22 -29.68 17.23
CA ASP A 102 -1.66 -30.98 17.63
C ASP A 102 -0.11 -31.04 17.53
N ASP A 103 0.54 -30.01 16.95
CA ASP A 103 1.98 -29.98 16.68
C ASP A 103 2.71 -28.71 17.17
N SER A 104 2.06 -27.86 17.99
CA SER A 104 2.56 -26.53 18.44
C SER A 104 3.79 -26.55 19.38
N THR A 105 4.48 -27.70 19.51
CA THR A 105 5.81 -27.76 20.15
C THR A 105 6.97 -27.60 19.16
N ALA A 106 6.76 -26.87 18.06
CA ALA A 106 7.86 -26.29 17.29
C ALA A 106 8.53 -25.19 18.12
N VAL A 107 9.37 -25.60 19.07
CA VAL A 107 10.25 -24.73 19.83
C VAL A 107 11.08 -23.93 18.84
N ALA A 108 10.90 -22.61 18.80
CA ALA A 108 11.84 -21.65 18.23
C ALA A 108 13.23 -21.85 18.87
N ARG A 109 13.99 -22.83 18.38
CA ARG A 109 15.38 -23.04 18.76
C ARG A 109 16.21 -22.14 17.87
N THR A 110 16.68 -21.04 18.43
CA THR A 110 17.72 -20.19 17.87
C THR A 110 18.88 -21.06 17.33
N LYS A 111 18.96 -21.21 16.01
CA LYS A 111 20.18 -21.70 15.36
C LYS A 111 21.03 -20.50 14.97
N PRO A 112 22.36 -20.58 15.17
CA PRO A 112 23.26 -19.53 14.73
C PRO A 112 23.30 -19.50 13.20
N SER A 113 23.14 -18.29 12.67
CA SER A 113 23.39 -17.86 11.29
C SER A 113 24.25 -18.84 10.47
N GLY A 114 23.62 -19.54 9.53
CA GLY A 114 24.29 -20.48 8.64
C GLY A 114 23.60 -20.53 7.29
N ARG A 115 23.64 -19.40 6.55
CA ARG A 115 23.18 -19.29 5.16
C ARG A 115 23.61 -20.50 4.32
N LYS A 116 22.65 -21.08 3.61
CA LYS A 116 22.89 -21.72 2.31
C LYS A 116 21.83 -21.21 1.34
N LEU A 117 22.22 -20.21 0.57
CA LEU A 117 21.51 -19.74 -0.62
C LEU A 117 21.22 -20.92 -1.55
N LEU A 118 19.93 -21.19 -1.80
CA LEU A 118 19.53 -21.99 -2.94
C LEU A 118 19.68 -21.13 -4.20
N ARG A 119 20.81 -21.31 -4.89
CA ARG A 119 20.91 -20.95 -6.31
C ARG A 119 19.99 -21.88 -7.09
N GLY A 120 18.99 -21.36 -7.80
CA GLY A 120 18.32 -22.14 -8.83
C GLY A 120 17.06 -21.53 -9.41
N GLY A 121 17.20 -20.64 -10.40
CA GLY A 121 16.14 -20.34 -11.37
C GLY A 121 16.80 -20.06 -12.72
N ARG A 122 16.58 -20.92 -13.71
CA ARG A 122 17.15 -20.81 -15.06
C ARG A 122 16.51 -19.63 -15.80
N HIS A 123 17.31 -18.98 -16.65
CA HIS A 123 16.88 -18.04 -17.70
C HIS A 123 15.62 -18.57 -18.41
N LEU A 124 14.55 -17.78 -18.37
CA LEU A 124 13.43 -17.89 -19.30
C LEU A 124 13.73 -16.92 -20.45
N GLU A 125 14.47 -17.40 -21.44
CA GLU A 125 14.53 -16.72 -22.74
C GLU A 125 13.30 -17.17 -23.56
N ASP A 126 12.65 -16.19 -24.18
CA ASP A 126 11.62 -16.25 -25.24
C ASP A 126 10.20 -15.81 -24.84
N GLU A 127 9.93 -14.52 -25.09
CA GLU A 127 8.58 -13.98 -25.26
C GLU A 127 7.96 -14.57 -26.54
N GLU A 128 7.10 -15.58 -26.40
CA GLU A 128 5.97 -15.95 -27.30
C GLU A 128 5.56 -17.43 -27.10
N ASP A 129 5.19 -17.85 -25.88
CA ASP A 129 4.20 -18.93 -25.65
C ASP A 129 4.05 -19.20 -24.15
N LEU A 130 2.93 -18.78 -23.55
CA LEU A 130 2.50 -19.29 -22.23
C LEU A 130 1.81 -20.66 -22.39
N THR A 131 2.51 -21.61 -23.01
CA THR A 131 2.14 -23.04 -22.97
C THR A 131 3.14 -23.79 -22.11
N LEU A 132 2.65 -24.26 -20.96
CA LEU A 132 3.35 -25.06 -19.96
C LEU A 132 3.83 -26.40 -20.55
N GLU A 133 5.07 -26.46 -21.03
CA GLU A 133 5.83 -27.71 -21.13
C GLU A 133 7.19 -27.56 -20.46
N GLY A 134 7.23 -27.92 -19.17
CA GLY A 134 8.44 -27.87 -18.35
C GLY A 134 8.20 -28.41 -16.94
N ALA A 135 7.56 -29.57 -16.81
CA ALA A 135 7.38 -30.23 -15.52
C ALA A 135 8.75 -30.60 -14.90
N PRO A 136 8.95 -30.40 -13.58
CA PRO A 136 10.15 -30.84 -12.89
C PRO A 136 10.22 -32.37 -12.82
N ALA A 137 11.45 -32.87 -12.71
CA ALA A 137 11.76 -34.30 -12.59
C ALA A 137 11.07 -34.94 -11.37
N GLU A 138 10.60 -36.17 -11.55
CA GLU A 138 9.95 -37.02 -10.54
C GLU A 138 10.61 -36.93 -9.16
N TYR A 139 9.85 -36.46 -8.17
CA TYR A 139 10.17 -36.66 -6.76
C TYR A 139 9.95 -38.14 -6.41
N SER A 140 10.98 -38.83 -5.94
CA SER A 140 10.86 -40.25 -5.59
C SER A 140 9.96 -40.44 -4.38
N THR A 141 8.91 -41.25 -4.54
CA THR A 141 7.87 -41.54 -3.53
C THR A 141 8.25 -42.66 -2.56
N GLU A 142 9.54 -42.94 -2.31
CA GLU A 142 9.96 -44.17 -1.60
C GLU A 142 10.04 -44.08 -0.06
N ASP A 143 9.57 -43.02 0.59
CA ASP A 143 9.58 -42.94 2.08
C ASP A 143 8.27 -42.39 2.69
N VAL A 144 7.12 -42.74 2.10
CA VAL A 144 5.80 -42.17 2.47
C VAL A 144 5.12 -42.87 3.66
N ASP A 145 5.55 -44.06 4.09
CA ASP A 145 4.66 -44.94 4.88
C ASP A 145 4.92 -44.99 6.40
N ASN A 146 5.50 -43.95 7.03
CA ASN A 146 5.62 -43.91 8.51
C ASN A 146 5.92 -42.55 9.17
N ARG A 147 5.61 -41.41 8.52
CA ARG A 147 5.71 -40.11 9.22
C ARG A 147 4.41 -39.85 9.99
N VAL A 148 4.55 -39.59 11.30
CA VAL A 148 3.52 -38.90 12.08
C VAL A 148 3.20 -37.60 11.32
N ALA A 149 1.92 -37.30 11.12
CA ALA A 149 1.51 -36.08 10.41
C ALA A 149 2.19 -34.87 11.07
N GLY A 150 2.91 -34.08 10.27
CA GLY A 150 3.47 -32.81 10.73
C GLY A 150 2.38 -31.74 10.90
N PRO A 151 2.74 -30.56 11.44
CA PRO A 151 1.79 -29.47 11.63
C PRO A 151 1.11 -29.10 10.32
N SER A 152 -0.22 -28.94 10.32
CA SER A 152 -0.92 -28.36 9.18
C SER A 152 -0.79 -26.84 9.23
N ILE A 153 -0.13 -26.28 8.22
CA ILE A 153 0.10 -24.83 8.09
C ILE A 153 -0.81 -24.23 7.00
N THR A 154 -1.52 -23.16 7.32
CA THR A 154 -2.23 -22.33 6.33
C THR A 154 -1.58 -20.96 6.25
N ILE A 155 -1.29 -20.48 5.04
CA ILE A 155 -0.66 -19.18 4.79
C ILE A 155 -1.63 -18.31 4.01
N ARG A 156 -1.97 -17.12 4.53
CA ARG A 156 -2.74 -16.12 3.82
C ARG A 156 -1.85 -14.94 3.46
N LEU A 157 -1.70 -14.69 2.16
CA LEU A 157 -0.98 -13.56 1.61
C LEU A 157 -1.98 -12.46 1.29
N TYR A 158 -1.89 -11.33 1.99
CA TYR A 158 -2.69 -10.17 1.63
C TYR A 158 -1.98 -9.38 0.54
N ASP A 159 -2.73 -8.99 -0.48
CA ASP A 159 -2.26 -8.28 -1.68
C ASP A 159 -1.10 -8.96 -2.42
N ALA A 160 -0.77 -8.44 -3.59
CA ALA A 160 0.33 -8.88 -4.44
C ALA A 160 0.74 -7.72 -5.36
N PRO A 161 1.42 -6.68 -4.83
CA PRO A 161 1.78 -5.51 -5.60
C PRO A 161 2.88 -5.85 -6.61
N GLU A 162 2.88 -5.18 -7.77
CA GLU A 162 3.95 -5.35 -8.77
C GLU A 162 5.32 -4.90 -8.26
N ALA A 163 5.36 -4.04 -7.23
CA ALA A 163 6.58 -3.64 -6.55
C ALA A 163 7.39 -4.85 -6.04
N PHE A 164 6.71 -5.98 -5.74
CA PHE A 164 7.34 -7.17 -5.21
C PHE A 164 7.99 -8.06 -6.27
N PHE A 165 7.93 -7.70 -7.56
CA PHE A 165 8.70 -8.39 -8.59
C PHE A 165 10.20 -8.16 -8.40
N GLN A 166 10.95 -9.25 -8.42
CA GLN A 166 12.40 -9.22 -8.54
C GLN A 166 12.75 -9.30 -10.02
N PHE A 167 13.57 -8.38 -10.49
CA PHE A 167 14.00 -8.31 -11.89
C PHE A 167 15.47 -8.73 -12.05
N GLY A 168 15.74 -9.53 -13.07
CA GLY A 168 17.09 -9.87 -13.51
C GLY A 168 17.79 -8.71 -14.22
N GLU A 169 19.08 -8.88 -14.53
CA GLU A 169 19.86 -7.86 -15.28
C GLU A 169 19.29 -7.56 -16.68
N ASP A 170 18.57 -8.51 -17.25
CA ASP A 170 17.87 -8.43 -18.54
C ASP A 170 16.46 -7.82 -18.43
N GLY A 171 16.00 -7.50 -17.22
CA GLY A 171 14.66 -6.99 -16.95
C GLY A 171 13.57 -8.08 -16.88
N ALA A 172 13.92 -9.37 -16.96
CA ALA A 172 12.96 -10.45 -16.77
C ALA A 172 12.56 -10.56 -15.29
N VAL A 173 11.31 -10.96 -15.01
CA VAL A 173 10.89 -11.31 -13.65
C VAL A 173 11.57 -12.62 -13.27
N VAL A 174 12.44 -12.57 -12.26
CA VAL A 174 13.22 -13.73 -11.77
C VAL A 174 12.77 -14.22 -10.40
N GLY A 175 11.87 -13.48 -9.75
CA GLY A 175 11.37 -13.81 -8.41
C GLY A 175 10.25 -12.88 -7.97
N HIS A 176 9.71 -13.16 -6.79
CA HIS A 176 8.65 -12.35 -6.18
C HIS A 176 8.76 -12.41 -4.66
N HIS A 177 8.72 -11.27 -3.98
CA HIS A 177 8.97 -11.19 -2.53
C HIS A 177 8.06 -12.10 -1.71
N HIS A 178 6.78 -12.29 -2.09
CA HIS A 178 5.89 -13.21 -1.38
C HIS A 178 6.43 -14.65 -1.33
N LEU A 179 6.95 -15.17 -2.44
CA LEU A 179 7.41 -16.56 -2.49
C LEU A 179 8.68 -16.74 -1.67
N SER A 180 9.61 -15.78 -1.76
CA SER A 180 10.80 -15.76 -0.91
C SER A 180 10.45 -15.61 0.57
N ALA A 181 9.45 -14.79 0.90
CA ALA A 181 8.99 -14.62 2.26
C ALA A 181 8.34 -15.89 2.82
N VAL A 182 7.62 -16.68 1.99
CA VAL A 182 7.09 -17.98 2.41
C VAL A 182 8.22 -18.91 2.83
N ASP A 183 9.31 -19.00 2.05
CA ASP A 183 10.48 -19.81 2.42
C ASP A 183 11.10 -19.32 3.75
N ASP A 184 11.29 -18.01 3.92
CA ASP A 184 11.83 -17.43 5.16
C ASP A 184 10.92 -17.70 6.38
N ILE A 185 9.60 -17.62 6.21
CA ILE A 185 8.63 -17.89 7.27
C ILE A 185 8.70 -19.37 7.68
N LEU A 186 8.76 -20.28 6.71
CA LEU A 186 8.89 -21.72 6.99
C LEU A 186 10.20 -22.01 7.74
N ASP A 187 11.30 -21.32 7.40
CA ASP A 187 12.55 -21.40 8.16
C ASP A 187 12.41 -20.91 9.61
N VAL A 188 11.67 -19.80 9.86
CA VAL A 188 11.37 -19.31 11.22
C VAL A 188 10.56 -20.33 12.02
N LEU A 189 9.57 -20.95 11.37
CA LEU A 189 8.71 -21.97 11.97
C LEU A 189 9.36 -23.36 12.07
N ASN A 190 10.56 -23.53 11.51
CA ASN A 190 11.23 -24.82 11.35
C ASN A 190 10.30 -25.86 10.68
N ALA A 191 9.61 -25.41 9.63
CA ALA A 191 8.70 -26.18 8.81
C ALA A 191 9.21 -26.26 7.36
N THR A 192 8.53 -27.03 6.54
CA THR A 192 8.79 -27.17 5.10
C THR A 192 7.51 -26.98 4.32
N LEU A 193 7.62 -26.87 3.00
CA LEU A 193 6.45 -26.76 2.14
C LEU A 193 5.53 -28.00 2.22
N GLU A 194 6.06 -29.18 2.62
CA GLU A 194 5.26 -30.39 2.87
C GLU A 194 4.29 -30.25 4.06
N ASP A 195 4.58 -29.32 4.98
CA ASP A 195 3.74 -29.02 6.15
C ASP A 195 2.64 -27.99 5.83
N VAL A 196 2.74 -27.32 4.67
CA VAL A 196 1.74 -26.34 4.21
C VAL A 196 0.58 -27.06 3.55
N THR A 197 -0.62 -26.89 4.10
CA THR A 197 -1.85 -27.51 3.60
C THR A 197 -2.66 -26.58 2.70
N SER A 198 -2.53 -25.26 2.88
CA SER A 198 -3.25 -24.27 2.07
C SER A 198 -2.45 -22.96 1.96
N ILE A 199 -2.51 -22.34 0.79
CA ILE A 199 -2.09 -20.95 0.58
C ILE A 199 -3.28 -20.19 -0.01
N GLU A 200 -3.63 -19.07 0.61
CA GLU A 200 -4.72 -18.18 0.21
C GLU A 200 -4.16 -16.84 -0.25
N LEU A 201 -4.75 -16.26 -1.29
CA LEU A 201 -4.59 -14.85 -1.63
C LEU A 201 -5.77 -14.07 -1.09
N ALA A 202 -5.53 -12.88 -0.56
CA ALA A 202 -6.58 -11.98 -0.12
C ALA A 202 -6.36 -10.58 -0.67
N TYR A 203 -7.41 -9.90 -1.15
CA TYR A 203 -7.31 -8.52 -1.64
C TYR A 203 -7.83 -7.56 -0.59
N SER A 204 -7.01 -6.57 -0.23
CA SER A 204 -7.43 -5.47 0.64
C SER A 204 -8.46 -4.58 -0.06
N HIS A 205 -8.27 -4.33 -1.36
CA HIS A 205 -9.19 -3.61 -2.23
C HIS A 205 -8.88 -3.86 -3.72
N GLY A 206 -9.63 -3.23 -4.62
CA GLY A 206 -9.60 -3.50 -6.06
C GLY A 206 -8.54 -2.78 -6.89
N HIS A 207 -7.57 -2.07 -6.29
CA HIS A 207 -6.58 -1.33 -7.07
C HIS A 207 -5.37 -2.19 -7.47
N PHE A 208 -4.95 -2.07 -8.73
CA PHE A 208 -3.90 -2.92 -9.31
C PHE A 208 -2.48 -2.58 -8.88
N ASP A 209 -2.24 -1.45 -8.24
CA ASP A 209 -0.96 -1.21 -7.55
C ASP A 209 -0.78 -2.14 -6.35
N HIS A 210 -1.88 -2.66 -5.78
CA HIS A 210 -1.86 -3.67 -4.71
C HIS A 210 -2.09 -5.09 -5.20
N ILE A 211 -2.90 -5.31 -6.24
CA ILE A 211 -3.22 -6.67 -6.74
C ILE A 211 -2.64 -6.99 -8.12
N GLY A 212 -1.80 -6.11 -8.68
CA GLY A 212 -1.30 -6.20 -10.06
C GLY A 212 -0.36 -7.38 -10.34
N ALA A 213 0.25 -7.97 -9.33
CA ALA A 213 1.02 -9.20 -9.45
C ALA A 213 0.24 -10.45 -9.01
N ALA A 214 -1.04 -10.33 -8.63
CA ALA A 214 -1.78 -11.45 -8.06
C ALA A 214 -1.91 -12.65 -9.01
N ASN A 215 -2.00 -12.44 -10.32
CA ASN A 215 -2.04 -13.54 -11.28
C ASN A 215 -0.68 -14.28 -11.35
N TYR A 216 0.43 -13.55 -11.26
CA TYR A 216 1.75 -14.16 -11.17
C TYR A 216 1.86 -15.00 -9.89
N THR A 217 1.52 -14.41 -8.73
CA THR A 217 1.58 -15.09 -7.43
C THR A 217 0.68 -16.32 -7.41
N TYR A 218 -0.54 -16.22 -7.92
CA TYR A 218 -1.48 -17.33 -8.05
C TYR A 218 -0.87 -18.48 -8.85
N ASN A 219 -0.35 -18.21 -10.05
CA ASN A 219 0.25 -19.24 -10.89
C ASN A 219 1.52 -19.84 -10.28
N ALA A 220 2.31 -19.06 -9.55
CA ALA A 220 3.46 -19.56 -8.83
C ALA A 220 3.06 -20.49 -7.68
N ILE A 221 2.03 -20.15 -6.90
CA ILE A 221 1.46 -21.03 -5.87
C ILE A 221 0.95 -22.34 -6.51
N LYS A 222 0.28 -22.26 -7.66
CA LYS A 222 -0.12 -23.46 -8.41
C LYS A 222 1.06 -24.32 -8.84
N ALA A 223 2.14 -23.70 -9.29
CA ALA A 223 3.37 -24.41 -9.69
C ALA A 223 4.06 -25.11 -8.51
N LEU A 224 3.79 -24.68 -7.27
CA LEU A 224 4.23 -25.35 -6.04
C LEU A 224 3.35 -26.56 -5.66
N GLY A 225 2.29 -26.85 -6.40
CA GLY A 225 1.41 -28.02 -6.20
C GLY A 225 0.08 -27.73 -5.50
N PHE A 226 -0.22 -26.46 -5.19
CA PHE A 226 -1.49 -26.06 -4.60
C PHE A 226 -2.52 -25.78 -5.71
N GLU A 227 -3.39 -26.76 -6.00
CA GLU A 227 -4.36 -26.64 -7.08
C GLU A 227 -5.56 -25.74 -6.75
N ASP A 228 -6.00 -25.77 -5.49
CA ASP A 228 -7.10 -24.98 -4.95
C ASP A 228 -6.53 -23.80 -4.17
N VAL A 229 -6.39 -22.64 -4.82
CA VAL A 229 -5.90 -21.39 -4.22
C VAL A 229 -7.07 -20.43 -4.06
N PRO A 230 -7.67 -20.30 -2.86
CA PRO A 230 -8.73 -19.32 -2.61
C PRO A 230 -8.22 -17.90 -2.83
N ILE A 231 -9.08 -17.08 -3.44
CA ILE A 231 -8.86 -15.64 -3.58
C ILE A 231 -10.00 -14.94 -2.84
N VAL A 232 -9.68 -14.42 -1.66
CA VAL A 232 -10.63 -13.81 -0.74
C VAL A 232 -10.69 -12.30 -0.99
N ALA A 233 -11.88 -11.73 -1.15
CA ALA A 233 -12.04 -10.28 -1.22
C ALA A 233 -13.39 -9.83 -0.68
N SER A 234 -13.58 -8.52 -0.50
CA SER A 234 -14.92 -7.97 -0.32
C SER A 234 -15.79 -8.23 -1.56
N LYS A 235 -17.11 -8.35 -1.36
CA LYS A 235 -18.06 -8.40 -2.48
C LYS A 235 -17.95 -7.18 -3.39
N GLY A 236 -17.72 -6.00 -2.81
CA GLY A 236 -17.51 -4.78 -3.58
C GLY A 236 -16.29 -4.87 -4.50
N THR A 237 -15.17 -5.43 -4.03
CA THR A 237 -13.98 -5.67 -4.86
C THR A 237 -14.25 -6.67 -5.98
N GLN A 238 -14.91 -7.80 -5.70
CA GLN A 238 -15.28 -8.76 -6.76
C GLN A 238 -16.14 -8.09 -7.82
N HIS A 239 -17.20 -7.38 -7.40
CA HIS A 239 -18.12 -6.70 -8.31
C HIS A 239 -17.40 -5.70 -9.22
N PHE A 240 -16.48 -4.91 -8.67
CA PHE A 240 -15.67 -3.98 -9.46
C PHE A 240 -14.84 -4.67 -10.55
N LEU A 241 -14.15 -5.75 -10.20
CA LEU A 241 -13.30 -6.47 -11.15
C LEU A 241 -14.16 -7.16 -12.23
N GLU A 242 -15.35 -7.64 -11.89
CA GLU A 242 -16.34 -8.14 -12.86
C GLU A 242 -16.82 -7.04 -13.81
N GLU A 243 -17.14 -5.84 -13.32
CA GLU A 243 -17.53 -4.69 -14.16
C GLU A 243 -16.40 -4.27 -15.11
N LEU A 244 -15.15 -4.28 -14.64
CA LEU A 244 -13.99 -4.05 -15.51
C LEU A 244 -13.89 -5.13 -16.60
N ALA A 245 -14.18 -6.39 -16.26
CA ALA A 245 -14.11 -7.50 -17.21
C ALA A 245 -15.23 -7.39 -18.27
N GLU A 246 -16.46 -7.08 -17.84
CA GLU A 246 -17.61 -6.89 -18.72
C GLU A 246 -17.45 -5.67 -19.64
N SER A 247 -16.82 -4.60 -19.15
CA SER A 247 -16.54 -3.40 -19.94
C SER A 247 -15.33 -3.54 -20.88
N GLY A 248 -14.58 -4.64 -20.81
CA GLY A 248 -13.38 -4.88 -21.61
C GLY A 248 -12.17 -4.02 -21.20
N LEU A 249 -12.19 -3.46 -19.99
CA LEU A 249 -11.11 -2.65 -19.42
C LEU A 249 -10.23 -3.43 -18.44
N TYR A 250 -10.58 -4.68 -18.15
CA TYR A 250 -9.84 -5.52 -17.21
C TYR A 250 -8.47 -5.91 -17.74
N SER A 251 -7.45 -5.69 -16.91
CA SER A 251 -6.06 -5.99 -17.27
C SER A 251 -5.68 -7.46 -17.11
N TYR A 252 -6.54 -8.30 -16.51
CA TYR A 252 -6.30 -9.72 -16.18
C TYR A 252 -5.06 -9.97 -15.30
N ARG A 253 -4.47 -8.90 -14.75
CA ARG A 253 -3.29 -8.94 -13.87
C ARG A 253 -3.58 -9.49 -12.47
N ALA A 254 -4.85 -9.41 -12.05
CA ALA A 254 -5.38 -10.09 -10.89
C ALA A 254 -6.44 -11.09 -11.37
N PRO A 255 -6.50 -12.32 -10.86
CA PRO A 255 -7.66 -13.18 -11.07
C PRO A 255 -8.88 -12.67 -10.29
N LEU A 256 -10.09 -13.08 -10.70
CA LEU A 256 -11.30 -12.72 -9.96
C LEU A 256 -11.35 -13.45 -8.60
N PRO A 257 -11.83 -12.79 -7.53
CA PRO A 257 -12.04 -13.42 -6.23
C PRO A 257 -12.95 -14.65 -6.35
N THR A 258 -12.59 -15.72 -5.65
CA THR A 258 -13.37 -16.97 -5.59
C THR A 258 -14.18 -17.09 -4.30
N VAL A 259 -13.79 -16.33 -3.27
CA VAL A 259 -14.47 -16.25 -1.97
C VAL A 259 -14.73 -14.78 -1.65
N THR A 260 -15.96 -14.45 -1.26
CA THR A 260 -16.32 -13.08 -0.91
C THR A 260 -17.01 -12.93 0.43
N PHE A 261 -16.81 -11.77 1.04
CA PHE A 261 -17.46 -11.38 2.29
C PHE A 261 -17.95 -9.92 2.25
N GLU A 262 -18.76 -9.56 3.24
CA GLU A 262 -19.32 -8.22 3.41
C GLU A 262 -19.57 -7.96 4.90
N GLY A 263 -19.44 -6.70 5.29
CA GLY A 263 -19.63 -6.23 6.65
C GLY A 263 -18.47 -6.62 7.56
N LYS A 264 -18.72 -6.54 8.87
CA LYS A 264 -17.78 -6.95 9.92
C LYS A 264 -17.95 -8.44 10.25
N GLN A 265 -16.85 -9.18 10.28
CA GLN A 265 -16.79 -10.59 10.64
C GLN A 265 -15.61 -10.86 11.58
N ASN A 266 -15.83 -11.75 12.53
CA ASN A 266 -14.76 -12.32 13.34
C ASN A 266 -14.39 -13.67 12.73
N GLN A 267 -13.12 -13.82 12.37
CA GLN A 267 -12.54 -15.08 11.93
C GLN A 267 -11.65 -15.61 13.05
N THR A 268 -11.86 -16.84 13.45
CA THR A 268 -10.89 -17.54 14.29
C THR A 268 -9.75 -17.99 13.38
N VAL A 269 -8.54 -17.52 13.68
CA VAL A 269 -7.29 -17.97 13.06
C VAL A 269 -6.60 -18.86 14.08
N GLY A 270 -6.18 -20.05 13.67
CA GLY A 270 -5.77 -21.11 14.57
C GLY A 270 -6.89 -21.52 15.51
N THR A 271 -6.55 -21.73 16.77
CA THR A 271 -7.48 -22.25 17.76
C THR A 271 -8.03 -21.19 18.71
N HIS A 272 -7.33 -20.07 18.86
CA HIS A 272 -7.66 -19.07 19.88
C HIS A 272 -7.61 -17.61 19.41
N THR A 273 -6.88 -17.29 18.33
CA THR A 273 -6.71 -15.90 17.90
C THR A 273 -7.93 -15.45 17.09
N THR A 274 -8.50 -14.31 17.47
CA THR A 274 -9.59 -13.69 16.72
C THR A 274 -9.05 -12.59 15.83
N MET A 275 -9.25 -12.74 14.53
CA MET A 275 -9.00 -11.72 13.52
C MET A 275 -10.34 -11.10 13.11
N MET A 276 -10.50 -9.80 13.31
CA MET A 276 -11.61 -9.04 12.76
C MET A 276 -11.29 -8.63 11.33
N VAL A 277 -12.26 -8.83 10.43
CA VAL A 277 -12.25 -8.26 9.08
C VAL A 277 -13.51 -7.44 8.88
N GLU A 278 -13.40 -6.23 8.35
CA GLU A 278 -14.54 -5.37 8.08
C GLU A 278 -14.42 -4.72 6.70
N THR A 279 -15.45 -4.85 5.88
CA THR A 279 -15.55 -4.07 4.65
C THR A 279 -15.92 -2.64 4.98
N VAL A 280 -15.14 -1.68 4.50
CA VAL A 280 -15.35 -0.24 4.69
C VAL A 280 -15.31 0.47 3.33
N ASN A 281 -15.74 1.73 3.32
CA ASN A 281 -15.73 2.58 2.12
C ASN A 281 -14.62 3.63 2.23
N GLY A 282 -13.37 3.21 2.15
CA GLY A 282 -12.21 4.12 2.26
C GLY A 282 -12.13 5.10 1.09
N HIS A 283 -12.30 4.60 -0.13
CA HIS A 283 -11.98 5.33 -1.36
C HIS A 283 -13.21 5.64 -2.27
N MET A 284 -14.43 5.66 -1.71
CA MET A 284 -15.70 5.90 -2.44
C MET A 284 -16.01 4.88 -3.54
N HIS A 285 -15.67 3.61 -3.32
CA HIS A 285 -15.94 2.55 -4.28
C HIS A 285 -17.09 1.62 -3.84
N ASP A 286 -17.93 1.98 -2.87
CA ASP A 286 -18.72 1.04 -2.05
C ASP A 286 -17.82 0.37 -0.99
N SER A 287 -18.35 -0.63 -0.27
CA SER A 287 -17.66 -1.46 0.73
C SER A 287 -16.59 -2.37 0.11
N ARG A 288 -15.63 -1.79 -0.63
CA ARG A 288 -14.54 -2.51 -1.32
C ARG A 288 -13.31 -2.69 -0.44
N ASP A 289 -12.97 -1.66 0.33
CA ASP A 289 -11.80 -1.65 1.18
C ASP A 289 -12.01 -2.58 2.38
N VAL A 290 -10.93 -3.18 2.86
CA VAL A 290 -10.96 -4.12 3.98
C VAL A 290 -10.06 -3.61 5.09
N LEU A 291 -10.64 -3.38 6.26
CA LEU A 291 -9.92 -3.21 7.51
C LEU A 291 -9.74 -4.57 8.16
N ILE A 292 -8.51 -4.91 8.51
CA ILE A 292 -8.19 -6.13 9.26
C ILE A 292 -7.60 -5.73 10.60
N PHE A 293 -8.05 -6.39 11.66
CA PHE A 293 -7.60 -6.06 13.00
C PHE A 293 -7.45 -7.29 13.88
N PHE A 294 -6.31 -7.36 14.55
CA PHE A 294 -6.03 -8.29 15.62
C PHE A 294 -5.98 -7.50 16.93
N GLU A 295 -6.83 -7.86 17.89
CA GLU A 295 -6.82 -7.26 19.23
C GLU A 295 -5.52 -7.56 19.97
N GLU A 296 -5.12 -6.67 20.88
CA GLU A 296 -4.03 -6.93 21.81
C GLU A 296 -4.32 -8.19 22.65
N GLU A 297 -3.33 -9.08 22.76
CA GLU A 297 -3.36 -10.26 23.62
C GLU A 297 -2.13 -10.19 24.55
N GLU A 298 -2.20 -10.73 25.77
CA GLU A 298 -1.18 -10.63 26.84
C GLU A 298 0.22 -10.08 26.46
N GLU A 299 1.02 -10.82 25.67
CA GLU A 299 2.39 -10.45 25.27
C GLU A 299 2.52 -10.04 23.78
N HIS A 300 1.40 -9.79 23.10
CA HIS A 300 1.30 -9.54 21.66
C HIS A 300 0.54 -8.25 21.34
N PRO A 301 1.16 -7.30 20.63
CA PRO A 301 0.54 -6.03 20.33
C PRO A 301 -0.65 -6.20 19.37
N ALA A 302 -1.57 -5.23 19.41
CA ALA A 302 -2.61 -5.11 18.41
C ALA A 302 -2.00 -4.85 17.02
N ILE A 303 -2.65 -5.35 15.97
CA ILE A 303 -2.21 -5.18 14.58
C ILE A 303 -3.40 -4.75 13.74
N MET A 304 -3.26 -3.66 13.01
CA MET A 304 -4.24 -3.19 12.03
C MET A 304 -3.62 -3.18 10.64
N MET A 305 -4.36 -3.67 9.65
CA MET A 305 -4.10 -3.40 8.23
C MET A 305 -5.26 -2.56 7.70
N MET A 306 -4.95 -1.37 7.22
CA MET A 306 -5.88 -0.50 6.51
C MET A 306 -5.10 0.24 5.43
N ILE A 307 -5.22 -0.25 4.21
CA ILE A 307 -4.41 0.18 3.08
C ILE A 307 -4.92 1.50 2.51
N ASP A 308 -3.98 2.36 2.14
CA ASP A 308 -4.19 3.63 1.42
C ASP A 308 -5.00 4.71 2.17
N ILE A 309 -5.26 4.54 3.47
CA ILE A 309 -5.83 5.61 4.31
C ILE A 309 -4.75 6.38 5.06
N VAL A 310 -3.81 5.65 5.66
CA VAL A 310 -2.72 6.23 6.44
C VAL A 310 -1.40 5.80 5.82
N PHE A 311 -0.55 6.79 5.52
CA PHE A 311 0.78 6.61 4.98
C PHE A 311 1.76 6.99 6.09
N PRO A 312 2.23 6.04 6.91
CA PRO A 312 2.96 6.36 8.14
C PRO A 312 4.17 7.26 7.85
N LYS A 313 4.30 8.38 8.58
CA LYS A 313 5.36 9.40 8.39
C LYS A 313 5.38 10.17 7.06
N TRP A 314 4.48 9.86 6.11
CA TRP A 314 4.41 10.51 4.80
C TRP A 314 3.08 11.23 4.61
N SER A 315 3.06 12.25 3.74
CA SER A 315 1.78 12.75 3.24
C SER A 315 1.06 11.62 2.49
N PRO A 316 -0.27 11.48 2.61
CA PRO A 316 -0.98 10.54 1.77
C PRO A 316 -0.72 10.79 0.30
N PHE A 317 -0.79 9.73 -0.49
CA PHE A 317 -0.68 9.85 -1.93
C PHE A 317 -1.76 10.80 -2.48
N TYR A 318 -1.51 11.34 -3.67
CA TYR A 318 -2.31 12.34 -4.40
C TYR A 318 -3.83 12.35 -4.06
N ARG A 319 -4.40 13.54 -3.84
CA ARG A 319 -5.83 13.75 -3.53
C ARG A 319 -6.31 12.86 -2.37
N PHE A 320 -5.55 12.87 -1.27
CA PHE A 320 -5.68 11.99 -0.09
C PHE A 320 -6.08 10.55 -0.44
N ALA A 321 -5.19 9.94 -1.22
CA ALA A 321 -5.17 8.61 -1.82
C ALA A 321 -6.40 8.24 -2.65
N LEU A 322 -6.89 9.26 -3.37
CA LEU A 322 -7.93 9.24 -4.39
C LEU A 322 -9.36 8.99 -3.88
N THR A 323 -9.66 9.39 -2.65
CA THR A 323 -11.05 9.50 -2.20
C THR A 323 -11.82 10.55 -3.00
N THR A 324 -13.07 10.24 -3.34
CA THR A 324 -14.07 11.22 -3.82
C THR A 324 -15.10 11.57 -2.74
N ASP A 325 -15.00 10.98 -1.55
CA ASP A 325 -15.81 11.29 -0.36
C ASP A 325 -14.90 11.65 0.83
N LEU A 326 -14.50 12.91 0.89
CA LEU A 326 -13.60 13.41 1.94
C LEU A 326 -14.22 13.31 3.35
N LEU A 327 -15.56 13.40 3.46
CA LEU A 327 -16.23 13.23 4.74
C LEU A 327 -16.11 11.78 5.23
N ASN A 328 -16.29 10.81 4.34
CA ASN A 328 -16.15 9.41 4.72
C ASN A 328 -14.69 9.04 4.99
N TYR A 329 -13.74 9.58 4.22
CA TYR A 329 -12.32 9.43 4.49
C TYR A 329 -11.94 9.87 5.93
N LEU A 330 -12.49 10.98 6.43
CA LEU A 330 -12.34 11.39 7.83
C LEU A 330 -12.99 10.40 8.82
N LYS A 331 -14.20 9.92 8.52
CA LYS A 331 -14.88 8.95 9.38
C LYS A 331 -14.13 7.62 9.49
N ILE A 332 -13.36 7.23 8.48
CA ILE A 332 -12.50 6.05 8.56
C ILE A 332 -11.40 6.25 9.60
N HIS A 333 -10.82 7.45 9.71
CA HIS A 333 -9.87 7.75 10.79
C HIS A 333 -10.52 7.67 12.17
N ASP A 334 -11.72 8.24 12.33
CA ASP A 334 -12.51 8.10 13.58
C ASP A 334 -12.72 6.62 13.91
N LYS A 335 -13.16 5.84 12.92
CA LYS A 335 -13.38 4.40 13.07
C LYS A 335 -12.12 3.66 13.48
N MET A 336 -10.99 3.94 12.84
CA MET A 336 -9.70 3.33 13.20
C MET A 336 -9.27 3.69 14.63
N LEU A 337 -9.61 4.88 15.14
CA LEU A 337 -9.20 5.33 16.48
C LEU A 337 -10.17 4.93 17.59
N ASP A 338 -11.47 4.84 17.28
CA ASP A 338 -12.57 4.70 18.24
C ASP A 338 -13.11 3.25 18.31
N ASP A 339 -13.20 2.54 17.17
CA ASP A 339 -13.75 1.17 17.12
C ASP A 339 -12.67 0.09 17.26
N TYR A 340 -11.39 0.46 17.06
CA TYR A 340 -10.25 -0.44 16.99
C TYR A 340 -9.09 0.06 17.85
N ASP A 341 -8.86 -0.58 18.99
CA ASP A 341 -7.84 -0.15 19.94
C ASP A 341 -6.45 -0.69 19.59
N LEU A 342 -5.65 0.10 18.88
CA LEU A 342 -4.24 -0.23 18.61
C LEU A 342 -3.34 -0.17 19.86
N GLY A 343 -3.78 0.45 20.96
CA GLY A 343 -2.91 0.70 22.10
C GLY A 343 -1.70 1.61 21.77
N GLU A 344 -0.73 1.66 22.68
CA GLU A 344 0.50 2.47 22.52
C GLU A 344 1.58 1.75 21.69
N ASP A 345 1.59 0.41 21.70
CA ASP A 345 2.60 -0.42 21.06
C ASP A 345 2.09 -1.17 19.81
N GLY A 346 0.89 -0.82 19.32
CA GLY A 346 0.27 -1.47 18.16
C GLY A 346 0.89 -1.10 16.82
N TYR A 347 0.71 -1.99 15.85
CA TYR A 347 1.22 -1.82 14.49
C TYR A 347 0.12 -1.49 13.49
N LEU A 348 0.40 -0.55 12.58
CA LEU A 348 -0.42 -0.23 11.42
C LEU A 348 0.32 -0.57 10.12
N ILE A 349 -0.25 -1.48 9.34
CA ILE A 349 0.17 -1.75 7.96
C ILE A 349 -0.70 -0.88 7.03
N GLY A 350 -0.11 0.21 6.54
CA GLY A 350 -0.79 1.23 5.72
C GLY A 350 -0.68 1.03 4.20
N GLY A 351 0.13 0.05 3.74
CA GLY A 351 0.35 -0.18 2.32
C GLY A 351 1.57 0.58 1.82
N HIS A 352 1.37 1.66 1.09
CA HIS A 352 2.44 2.36 0.41
C HIS A 352 3.50 3.00 1.32
N LEU A 353 4.68 3.14 0.73
CA LEU A 353 5.92 3.71 1.25
C LEU A 353 6.59 2.85 2.32
N SER A 354 7.46 3.48 3.09
CA SER A 354 8.60 2.81 3.71
C SER A 354 8.40 2.34 5.15
N GLN A 355 7.24 2.61 5.78
CA GLN A 355 7.09 2.49 7.22
C GLN A 355 5.86 1.70 7.62
N ILE A 356 6.04 0.85 8.64
CA ILE A 356 4.94 0.35 9.48
C ILE A 356 4.62 1.47 10.48
N GLY A 357 3.35 1.84 10.55
CA GLY A 357 2.89 2.92 11.41
C GLY A 357 2.42 2.45 12.77
N ASP A 358 1.88 3.41 13.50
CA ASP A 358 1.29 3.25 14.83
C ASP A 358 0.01 4.10 14.96
N ARG A 359 -0.54 4.16 16.17
CA ARG A 359 -1.71 5.02 16.47
C ARG A 359 -1.44 6.50 16.20
N VAL A 360 -0.23 6.98 16.48
CA VAL A 360 0.15 8.39 16.31
C VAL A 360 0.13 8.78 14.83
N ASP A 361 0.51 7.86 13.93
CA ASP A 361 0.39 8.09 12.49
C ASP A 361 -1.06 8.32 12.03
N ILE A 362 -2.03 7.59 12.61
CA ILE A 362 -3.47 7.79 12.32
C ILE A 362 -3.92 9.18 12.80
N GLU A 363 -3.51 9.57 14.01
CA GLU A 363 -3.86 10.86 14.60
C GLU A 363 -3.25 12.03 13.81
N ILE A 364 -1.99 11.91 13.38
CA ILE A 364 -1.32 12.91 12.54
C ILE A 364 -2.02 13.02 11.18
N ASN A 365 -2.36 11.90 10.53
CA ASN A 365 -3.03 11.90 9.23
C ASN A 365 -4.42 12.56 9.32
N LYS A 366 -5.20 12.20 10.34
CA LYS A 366 -6.49 12.82 10.62
C LYS A 366 -6.37 14.33 10.84
N ASN A 367 -5.48 14.75 11.75
CA ASN A 367 -5.25 16.16 12.06
C ASN A 367 -4.79 16.94 10.81
N MET A 368 -3.95 16.34 9.98
CA MET A 368 -3.52 16.94 8.73
C MET A 368 -4.69 17.09 7.75
N THR A 369 -5.53 16.07 7.59
CA THR A 369 -6.72 16.13 6.73
C THR A 369 -7.69 17.23 7.19
N GLU A 370 -8.01 17.29 8.48
CA GLU A 370 -8.87 18.33 9.08
C GLU A 370 -8.27 19.73 8.88
N SER A 371 -6.95 19.85 9.04
CA SER A 371 -6.25 21.11 8.86
C SER A 371 -6.23 21.57 7.40
N VAL A 372 -6.05 20.67 6.42
CA VAL A 372 -6.14 21.03 5.00
C VAL A 372 -7.55 21.53 4.66
N ILE A 373 -8.60 20.91 5.20
CA ILE A 373 -9.99 21.39 5.05
C ILE A 373 -10.17 22.78 5.68
N ALA A 374 -9.62 23.00 6.88
CA ALA A 374 -9.67 24.31 7.53
C ALA A 374 -8.91 25.38 6.73
N ASN A 375 -7.72 25.06 6.23
CA ASN A 375 -6.89 25.92 5.40
C ASN A 375 -7.58 26.26 4.08
N ALA A 376 -8.23 25.28 3.42
CA ALA A 376 -9.03 25.51 2.23
C ALA A 376 -10.23 26.44 2.50
N ARG A 377 -10.89 26.28 3.65
CA ARG A 377 -12.00 27.16 4.08
C ARG A 377 -11.54 28.59 4.31
N ASP A 378 -10.41 28.79 4.97
CA ASP A 378 -9.83 30.13 5.18
C ASP A 378 -9.38 30.76 3.85
N ALA A 379 -8.70 29.98 2.99
CA ALA A 379 -8.29 30.43 1.67
C ALA A 379 -9.49 30.87 0.82
N LEU A 380 -10.61 30.14 0.88
CA LEU A 380 -11.85 30.52 0.22
C LEU A 380 -12.43 31.83 0.79
N ALA A 381 -12.44 31.98 2.12
CA ALA A 381 -12.99 33.17 2.79
C ALA A 381 -12.16 34.44 2.55
N THR A 382 -10.85 34.30 2.33
CA THR A 382 -9.91 35.42 2.19
C THR A 382 -9.56 35.75 0.74
N THR A 383 -10.03 34.98 -0.23
CA THR A 383 -9.77 35.24 -1.65
C THR A 383 -10.82 36.19 -2.22
N ASP A 384 -10.36 37.30 -2.82
CA ASP A 384 -11.23 38.16 -3.64
C ASP A 384 -11.54 37.46 -4.95
N PHE A 385 -12.50 36.56 -4.89
CA PHE A 385 -12.89 35.72 -6.02
C PHE A 385 -13.23 36.54 -7.27
N GLY A 386 -13.95 37.65 -7.07
CA GLY A 386 -14.33 38.56 -8.14
C GLY A 386 -13.11 39.26 -8.73
N GLY A 387 -12.26 39.84 -7.88
CA GLY A 387 -11.02 40.50 -8.30
C GLY A 387 -10.12 39.58 -9.13
N GLU A 388 -9.86 38.37 -8.64
CA GLU A 388 -9.08 37.35 -9.35
C GLU A 388 -9.70 37.03 -10.73
N ALA A 389 -11.01 36.74 -10.77
CA ALA A 389 -11.70 36.40 -12.00
C ALA A 389 -11.67 37.55 -13.03
N PHE A 390 -11.89 38.80 -12.59
CA PHE A 390 -11.85 39.98 -13.45
C PHE A 390 -10.44 40.33 -13.94
N SER A 391 -9.40 39.97 -13.19
CA SER A 391 -7.99 40.24 -13.57
C SER A 391 -7.53 39.47 -14.82
N THR A 392 -8.23 38.38 -15.17
CA THR A 392 -7.84 37.49 -16.28
C THR A 392 -8.09 38.05 -17.69
N GLY A 393 -8.83 39.16 -17.80
CA GLY A 393 -9.30 39.70 -19.08
C GLY A 393 -10.54 38.98 -19.65
N ALA A 394 -11.01 37.89 -19.01
CA ALA A 394 -12.13 37.10 -19.50
C ALA A 394 -13.44 37.88 -19.67
N PHE A 395 -13.60 38.98 -18.94
CA PHE A 395 -14.77 39.86 -18.98
C PHE A 395 -14.52 41.21 -19.66
N THR A 396 -13.32 41.41 -20.23
CA THR A 396 -12.92 42.68 -20.86
C THR A 396 -12.96 42.55 -22.39
N PRO A 397 -13.90 43.22 -23.09
CA PRO A 397 -13.96 43.17 -24.54
C PRO A 397 -12.64 43.61 -25.18
N GLY A 398 -12.10 42.76 -26.06
CA GLY A 398 -10.83 43.02 -26.78
C GLY A 398 -9.62 42.29 -26.20
N GLU A 399 -9.72 41.70 -25.01
CA GLU A 399 -8.67 40.81 -24.48
C GLU A 399 -8.68 39.44 -25.17
N PRO A 400 -7.52 38.77 -25.31
CA PRO A 400 -7.45 37.43 -25.92
C PRO A 400 -8.30 36.37 -25.20
N THR A 401 -8.51 36.55 -23.89
CA THR A 401 -9.28 35.65 -23.02
C THR A 401 -10.76 36.00 -22.96
N PHE A 402 -11.21 37.08 -23.64
CA PHE A 402 -12.59 37.56 -23.56
C PHE A 402 -13.61 36.45 -23.91
N GLY A 403 -14.58 36.25 -23.02
CA GLY A 403 -15.61 35.21 -23.11
C GLY A 403 -15.20 33.87 -22.51
N ASN A 404 -13.94 33.67 -22.10
CA ASN A 404 -13.49 32.45 -21.44
C ASN A 404 -13.72 32.51 -19.92
N THR A 405 -14.97 32.38 -19.51
CA THR A 405 -15.36 32.40 -18.09
C THR A 405 -14.70 31.27 -17.28
N TRP A 406 -14.43 30.11 -17.89
CA TRP A 406 -13.74 29.02 -17.20
C TRP A 406 -12.30 29.34 -16.83
N TYR A 407 -11.59 30.10 -17.67
CA TYR A 407 -10.26 30.61 -17.32
C TYR A 407 -10.30 31.57 -16.13
N ALA A 408 -11.33 32.42 -16.05
CA ALA A 408 -11.54 33.31 -14.91
C ALA A 408 -11.75 32.53 -13.61
N PHE A 409 -12.61 31.50 -13.64
CA PHE A 409 -12.85 30.63 -12.51
C PHE A 409 -11.61 29.81 -12.12
N GLY A 410 -10.92 29.24 -13.10
CA GLY A 410 -9.67 28.51 -12.89
C GLY A 410 -8.67 29.34 -12.12
N LYS A 411 -8.45 30.59 -12.54
CA LYS A 411 -7.53 31.50 -11.83
C LYS A 411 -7.91 31.74 -10.37
N SER A 412 -9.20 31.92 -10.08
CA SER A 412 -9.67 32.08 -8.70
C SER A 412 -9.45 30.82 -7.86
N PHE A 413 -9.65 29.63 -8.45
CA PHE A 413 -9.39 28.36 -7.75
C PHE A 413 -7.89 28.12 -7.54
N ASP A 414 -7.04 28.42 -8.52
CA ASP A 414 -5.59 28.35 -8.37
C ASP A 414 -5.11 29.22 -7.20
N THR A 415 -5.67 30.43 -7.05
CA THR A 415 -5.34 31.32 -5.92
C THR A 415 -5.81 30.74 -4.57
N ILE A 416 -6.98 30.09 -4.51
CA ILE A 416 -7.46 29.41 -3.29
C ILE A 416 -6.55 28.24 -2.95
N ILE A 417 -6.21 27.40 -3.93
CA ILE A 417 -5.33 26.24 -3.76
C ILE A 417 -3.96 26.71 -3.28
N ALA A 418 -3.35 27.71 -3.92
CA ALA A 418 -2.04 28.24 -3.53
C ALA A 418 -2.00 28.72 -2.07
N LYS A 419 -3.04 29.42 -1.60
CA LYS A 419 -3.15 29.85 -0.20
C LYS A 419 -3.30 28.65 0.76
N CYS A 420 -4.12 27.67 0.40
CA CYS A 420 -4.26 26.45 1.18
C CYS A 420 -2.95 25.67 1.27
N VAL A 421 -2.23 25.51 0.15
CA VAL A 421 -0.92 24.84 0.05
C VAL A 421 0.08 25.52 0.97
N ARG A 422 0.20 26.84 0.87
CA ARG A 422 1.08 27.63 1.72
C ARG A 422 0.84 27.35 3.21
N ALA A 423 -0.41 27.49 3.66
CA ALA A 423 -0.77 27.28 5.06
C ALA A 423 -0.52 25.83 5.51
N THR A 424 -0.78 24.87 4.62
CA THR A 424 -0.57 23.44 4.90
C THR A 424 0.91 23.12 5.07
N ILE A 425 1.77 23.65 4.20
CA ILE A 425 3.22 23.45 4.27
C ILE A 425 3.82 24.17 5.47
N GLU A 426 3.32 25.34 5.84
CA GLU A 426 3.72 26.03 7.07
C GLU A 426 3.46 25.16 8.32
N GLN A 427 2.30 24.50 8.35
CA GLN A 427 1.88 23.67 9.47
C GLN A 427 2.56 22.30 9.51
N PHE A 428 2.61 21.58 8.38
CA PHE A 428 3.04 20.17 8.32
C PHE A 428 4.35 19.95 7.58
N GLY A 429 4.97 20.99 7.02
CA GLY A 429 6.27 20.89 6.36
C GLY A 429 7.28 20.18 7.26
N CYS A 430 7.85 19.08 6.76
CA CYS A 430 8.77 18.18 7.47
C CYS A 430 8.20 17.38 8.65
N THR A 431 6.93 17.56 9.03
CA THR A 431 6.22 16.63 9.92
C THR A 431 5.75 15.40 9.15
N LEU A 432 5.34 15.62 7.90
CA LEU A 432 5.05 14.57 6.93
C LEU A 432 5.96 14.76 5.74
N ALA A 433 6.69 13.70 5.37
CA ALA A 433 7.52 13.74 4.18
C ALA A 433 6.66 13.94 2.91
N ALA A 434 7.20 14.69 1.94
CA ALA A 434 6.57 15.01 0.66
C ALA A 434 5.21 15.75 0.74
N ILE A 435 4.85 16.36 1.88
CA ILE A 435 3.63 17.19 1.96
C ILE A 435 3.69 18.38 1.00
N ASP A 436 4.87 18.91 0.73
CA ASP A 436 5.11 19.98 -0.24
C ASP A 436 4.82 19.55 -1.69
N VAL A 437 4.95 18.25 -1.99
CA VAL A 437 4.63 17.68 -3.30
C VAL A 437 3.13 17.40 -3.41
N MET A 438 2.51 16.91 -2.33
CA MET A 438 1.12 16.42 -2.37
C MET A 438 0.07 17.47 -2.02
N ALA A 439 0.43 18.53 -1.27
CA ALA A 439 -0.50 19.51 -0.72
C ALA A 439 -1.40 20.17 -1.78
N GLU A 440 -0.90 20.41 -3.00
CA GLU A 440 -1.72 21.02 -4.07
C GLU A 440 -2.95 20.16 -4.38
N SER A 441 -2.73 18.87 -4.56
CA SER A 441 -3.80 17.91 -4.86
C SER A 441 -4.79 17.76 -3.72
N HIS A 442 -4.30 17.81 -2.49
CA HIS A 442 -5.10 17.71 -1.27
C HIS A 442 -5.97 18.96 -1.09
N CYS A 443 -5.39 20.14 -1.31
CA CYS A 443 -6.09 21.41 -1.29
C CYS A 443 -7.13 21.53 -2.40
N ASP A 444 -6.89 20.95 -3.59
CA ASP A 444 -7.90 20.87 -4.66
C ASP A 444 -9.13 20.06 -4.22
N VAL A 445 -8.94 18.88 -3.62
CA VAL A 445 -10.08 18.10 -3.10
C VAL A 445 -10.78 18.84 -1.96
N ALA A 446 -10.01 19.38 -1.02
CA ALA A 446 -10.56 20.06 0.16
C ALA A 446 -11.35 21.32 -0.21
N GLN A 447 -10.89 22.14 -1.16
CA GLN A 447 -11.63 23.34 -1.57
C GLN A 447 -12.93 23.00 -2.30
N ASN A 448 -12.95 21.90 -3.07
CA ASN A 448 -14.19 21.41 -3.68
C ASN A 448 -15.16 20.90 -2.62
N PHE A 449 -14.69 20.09 -1.67
CA PHE A 449 -15.50 19.64 -0.53
C PHE A 449 -16.12 20.81 0.24
N VAL A 450 -15.32 21.81 0.62
CA VAL A 450 -15.80 22.99 1.35
C VAL A 450 -16.81 23.82 0.56
N ARG A 451 -16.66 23.91 -0.77
CA ARG A 451 -17.54 24.70 -1.63
C ARG A 451 -18.84 23.99 -2.00
N ILE A 452 -18.83 22.67 -2.09
CA ILE A 452 -19.88 21.89 -2.76
C ILE A 452 -20.59 20.96 -1.76
N ASP A 453 -19.84 20.29 -0.89
CA ASP A 453 -20.32 19.09 -0.18
C ASP A 453 -20.50 19.28 1.34
N SER A 454 -19.98 20.37 1.94
CA SER A 454 -19.95 20.60 3.40
C SER A 454 -20.94 21.62 3.94
#